data_AF-A0A9P3C7S9-F1
#
_entry.id   AF-A0A9P3C7S9-F1
#
_cell.length_a   1.000
_cell.length_b   1.000
_cell.length_c   1.000
_cell.angle_alpha   90.00
_cell.angle_beta   90.00
_cell.angle_gamma   90.00
#
_symmetry.space_group_name_H-M   'P 1'
#
loop_
_entity.id
_entity.type
_entity.pdbx_description
1 polymer ?
#
loop_
_entity_poly.entity_id
_entity_poly.type
_entity_poly.pdbx_seq_one_letter_code
_entity_poly.pdbx_strand_id
1 'polypeptide(L)'
;MSTPNKRRKTNNHQSPAQPANSLDFFFGKQRQKHEEAKEEPEHDAPPPKNNDDVHVEEAELTDEQLARKLQAEWDAEERQRGQQRDGQDHLSGRDTVDQEEDVVSNDQARGEQAAVTAEAKQEDKPTNTSNAFAAMGKKNTLSLQSATAEEDTISHDVPFDESPLTFDPQKYLPELRKQWASEGGRCTYALLTHCFVLVGSTTSRIKTVDTLVNMLRTLIEGDPASLLPAVWLATNSISPPYIDIELGLGGSAISKALKKVCGLDNAALKSLYNKHGDAGDVAYEAKKKQSFTLRKPKPLTIQGVYDSLHKIAAAKGQGSQVVKQSFVERLVQDARGAEESRYVVRTLVQHLRIGAVKTTMLIALSRAFLLSKQPGAEFDIKSREHLRKLSKQDLAAVYQGSEELVKACFARRPNYNDLVPTMLEIGIDEELLLRCGLAMHIPLRPMVATSLVSSNTTVSEHRFTAMPMAKFQSFRDIWKS
;
A
#
# COMPACT_ATOMS: atom_id res chain seq x y z
N MET A 1 1.82 -8.69 65.64
CA MET A 1 2.52 -7.39 65.64
C MET A 1 3.70 -7.49 64.69
N SER A 2 4.01 -6.64 63.72
CA SER A 2 3.36 -5.49 63.09
C SER A 2 4.34 -5.07 61.97
N THR A 3 3.97 -5.12 60.69
CA THR A 3 4.84 -4.64 59.60
C THR A 3 4.52 -3.17 59.28
N PRO A 4 5.42 -2.20 59.57
CA PRO A 4 5.11 -0.79 59.40
C PRO A 4 5.47 -0.25 58.01
N ASN A 5 4.46 0.40 57.43
CA ASN A 5 4.46 1.38 56.34
C ASN A 5 5.77 2.15 56.01
N LYS A 6 6.06 2.29 54.70
CA LYS A 6 6.48 3.51 53.94
C LYS A 6 7.31 3.10 52.70
N ARG A 7 7.29 3.76 51.54
CA ARG A 7 6.41 4.79 50.91
C ARG A 7 6.88 4.87 49.45
N ARG A 8 6.00 4.86 48.44
CA ARG A 8 6.38 5.29 47.08
C ARG A 8 5.65 6.60 46.76
N LYS A 9 6.41 7.67 46.52
CA LYS A 9 5.85 8.99 46.20
C LYS A 9 5.27 8.98 44.79
N THR A 10 4.10 9.57 44.67
CA THR A 10 3.54 10.09 43.41
C THR A 10 4.43 11.21 42.87
N ASN A 11 4.42 11.41 41.56
CA ASN A 11 4.56 12.75 41.01
C ASN A 11 3.50 12.97 39.93
N ASN A 12 2.98 14.20 39.89
CA ASN A 12 1.68 14.52 39.30
C ASN A 12 1.88 15.51 38.15
N HIS A 13 1.54 15.11 36.92
CA HIS A 13 1.41 16.05 35.81
C HIS A 13 -0.01 15.98 35.24
N GLN A 14 -0.66 17.14 35.33
CA GLN A 14 -2.07 17.35 35.08
C GLN A 14 -2.22 17.88 33.65
N SER A 15 -3.13 17.28 32.87
CA SER A 15 -3.55 17.76 31.56
C SER A 15 -5.01 17.36 31.35
N PRO A 16 -5.79 18.12 30.56
CA PRO A 16 -7.16 18.46 30.95
C PRO A 16 -8.18 17.36 30.68
N ALA A 17 -9.25 17.37 31.48
CA ALA A 17 -10.38 16.46 31.32
C ALA A 17 -11.14 16.73 30.01
N GLN A 18 -11.30 15.69 29.20
CA GLN A 18 -12.39 15.58 28.23
C GLN A 18 -13.26 14.38 28.64
N PRO A 19 -14.60 14.54 28.71
CA PRO A 19 -15.48 13.44 29.08
C PRO A 19 -15.55 12.43 27.94
N ALA A 20 -15.15 11.19 28.21
CA ALA A 20 -15.44 10.06 27.34
C ALA A 20 -16.93 9.71 27.47
N ASN A 21 -17.73 10.07 26.47
CA ASN A 21 -19.16 9.75 26.45
C ASN A 21 -19.35 8.22 26.44
N SER A 22 -20.00 7.68 27.47
CA SER A 22 -20.30 6.25 27.57
C SER A 22 -21.38 5.83 26.59
N LEU A 23 -21.44 4.52 26.31
CA LEU A 23 -22.41 3.90 25.38
C LEU A 23 -23.87 4.20 25.78
N ASP A 24 -24.17 4.37 27.06
CA ASP A 24 -25.51 4.72 27.56
C ASP A 24 -26.04 6.03 26.95
N PHE A 25 -25.17 7.01 26.71
CA PHE A 25 -25.57 8.28 26.07
C PHE A 25 -25.97 8.09 24.60
N PHE A 26 -25.44 7.05 23.95
CA PHE A 26 -25.75 6.73 22.56
C PHE A 26 -27.11 6.02 22.44
N PHE A 27 -27.40 5.06 23.32
CA PHE A 27 -28.67 4.32 23.34
C PHE A 27 -29.83 5.14 23.94
N GLY A 28 -29.60 5.96 24.96
CA GLY A 28 -30.63 6.83 25.54
C GLY A 28 -31.25 7.79 24.53
N LYS A 29 -30.44 8.31 23.60
CA LYS A 29 -30.89 9.24 22.55
C LYS A 29 -31.74 8.59 21.45
N GLN A 30 -31.68 7.27 21.29
CA GLN A 30 -32.59 6.53 20.40
C GLN A 30 -33.95 6.26 21.05
N ARG A 31 -34.02 6.07 22.39
CA ARG A 31 -35.29 5.92 23.11
C ARG A 31 -36.11 7.21 23.09
N GLN A 32 -35.53 8.34 23.47
CA GLN A 32 -36.23 9.63 23.49
C GLN A 32 -36.84 9.98 22.12
N LYS A 33 -36.10 9.72 21.03
CA LYS A 33 -36.58 9.97 19.65
C LYS A 33 -37.70 9.02 19.21
N HIS A 34 -37.91 7.90 19.88
CA HIS A 34 -39.03 6.98 19.66
C HIS A 34 -40.25 7.30 20.52
N GLU A 35 -40.05 7.98 21.65
CA GLU A 35 -41.11 8.43 22.57
C GLU A 35 -41.74 9.75 22.07
N GLU A 36 -40.94 10.71 21.59
CA GLU A 36 -41.40 11.97 20.98
C GLU A 36 -42.18 11.78 19.65
N ALA A 37 -42.26 10.56 19.12
CA ALA A 37 -42.92 10.25 17.85
C ALA A 37 -44.30 9.56 18.02
N LYS A 38 -44.87 9.55 19.23
CA LYS A 38 -46.09 8.79 19.59
C LYS A 38 -47.29 9.60 20.09
N GLU A 39 -47.23 10.92 19.97
CA GLU A 39 -48.35 11.87 20.19
C GLU A 39 -48.44 12.73 18.92
N GLU A 40 -49.57 13.07 18.30
CA GLU A 40 -51.02 12.76 18.45
C GLU A 40 -51.68 13.09 17.07
N PRO A 41 -52.98 12.88 16.76
CA PRO A 41 -54.06 12.13 17.45
C PRO A 41 -54.84 11.15 16.51
N GLU A 42 -55.99 10.67 16.98
CA GLU A 42 -56.83 9.58 16.43
C GLU A 42 -57.71 9.93 15.19
N HIS A 43 -58.16 8.90 14.44
CA HIS A 43 -59.41 8.94 13.66
C HIS A 43 -60.03 7.54 13.44
N ASP A 44 -61.37 7.50 13.35
CA ASP A 44 -62.34 6.39 13.29
C ASP A 44 -62.05 5.00 12.64
N ALA A 45 -62.76 4.02 13.24
CA ALA A 45 -63.28 2.67 12.86
C ALA A 45 -63.51 2.30 11.35
N PRO A 46 -63.83 1.03 10.95
CA PRO A 46 -64.40 -0.11 11.73
C PRO A 46 -63.83 -1.54 11.44
N PRO A 47 -64.33 -2.61 12.12
CA PRO A 47 -63.75 -3.97 12.04
C PRO A 47 -64.55 -5.01 11.21
N PRO A 48 -63.88 -6.09 10.73
CA PRO A 48 -64.47 -7.41 10.47
C PRO A 48 -63.96 -8.45 11.49
N LYS A 49 -64.83 -9.11 12.27
CA LYS A 49 -65.62 -10.33 11.96
C LYS A 49 -64.80 -11.64 11.90
N ASN A 50 -65.21 -12.56 12.77
CA ASN A 50 -64.69 -13.91 13.00
C ASN A 50 -64.57 -14.78 11.73
N ASN A 51 -63.67 -15.76 11.81
CA ASN A 51 -64.06 -17.17 11.64
C ASN A 51 -63.12 -18.05 12.46
N ASP A 52 -63.68 -19.08 13.09
CA ASP A 52 -62.95 -20.08 13.86
C ASP A 52 -62.24 -21.07 12.94
N ASP A 53 -61.03 -21.50 13.31
CA ASP A 53 -60.57 -22.86 13.01
C ASP A 53 -59.55 -23.34 14.05
N VAL A 54 -59.63 -24.61 14.42
CA VAL A 54 -58.98 -25.16 15.62
C VAL A 54 -57.62 -25.79 15.30
N HIS A 55 -56.52 -25.23 15.80
CA HIS A 55 -55.25 -25.96 15.91
C HIS A 55 -54.45 -25.66 17.19
N VAL A 56 -53.93 -26.75 17.74
CA VAL A 56 -53.14 -27.00 18.95
C VAL A 56 -52.28 -25.83 19.46
N GLU A 57 -52.37 -25.55 20.77
CA GLU A 57 -51.49 -24.62 21.49
C GLU A 57 -50.03 -25.10 21.55
N GLU A 58 -49.18 -24.61 20.65
CA GLU A 58 -47.79 -24.32 21.00
C GLU A 58 -47.71 -22.85 21.43
N ALA A 59 -47.31 -22.60 22.68
CA ALA A 59 -47.23 -21.25 23.21
C ALA A 59 -46.14 -20.46 22.48
N GLU A 60 -46.56 -19.52 21.62
CA GLU A 60 -45.68 -18.54 20.97
C GLU A 60 -45.02 -17.64 22.03
N LEU A 61 -43.87 -18.09 22.55
CA LEU A 61 -43.00 -17.32 23.42
C LEU A 61 -42.55 -16.07 22.66
N THR A 62 -42.96 -14.91 23.14
CA THR A 62 -42.54 -13.60 22.60
C THR A 62 -41.00 -13.55 22.52
N ASP A 63 -40.43 -12.95 21.48
CA ASP A 63 -38.97 -12.95 21.21
C ASP A 63 -38.10 -12.63 22.44
N GLU A 64 -38.57 -11.74 23.32
CA GLU A 64 -37.88 -11.39 24.57
C GLU A 64 -37.76 -12.56 25.55
N GLN A 65 -38.79 -13.42 25.64
CA GLN A 65 -38.81 -14.61 26.50
C GLN A 65 -37.88 -15.69 25.95
N LEU A 66 -37.85 -15.88 24.63
CA LEU A 66 -36.93 -16.80 23.97
C LEU A 66 -35.47 -16.35 24.15
N ALA A 67 -35.18 -15.05 23.98
CA ALA A 67 -33.86 -14.47 24.22
C ALA A 67 -33.37 -14.67 25.67
N ARG A 68 -34.26 -14.48 26.67
CA ARG A 68 -33.93 -14.74 28.08
C ARG A 68 -33.66 -16.22 28.36
N LYS A 69 -34.35 -17.14 27.69
CA LYS A 69 -34.11 -18.59 27.83
C LYS A 69 -32.75 -18.99 27.26
N LEU A 70 -32.41 -18.52 26.06
CA LEU A 70 -31.10 -18.76 25.43
C LEU A 70 -29.94 -18.20 26.26
N GLN A 71 -30.10 -17.00 26.84
CA GLN A 71 -29.09 -16.43 27.73
C GLN A 71 -28.89 -17.30 28.99
N ALA A 72 -29.97 -17.79 29.59
CA ALA A 72 -29.89 -18.67 30.77
C ALA A 72 -29.24 -20.03 30.46
N GLU A 73 -29.40 -20.56 29.24
CA GLU A 73 -28.74 -21.78 28.78
C GLU A 73 -27.22 -21.57 28.59
N TRP A 74 -26.78 -20.47 27.99
CA TRP A 74 -25.35 -20.12 27.90
C TRP A 74 -24.70 -19.88 29.27
N ASP A 75 -25.36 -19.13 30.16
CA ASP A 75 -24.86 -18.89 31.51
C ASP A 75 -24.74 -20.20 32.33
N ALA A 76 -25.54 -21.22 32.01
CA ALA A 76 -25.44 -22.55 32.61
C ALA A 76 -24.28 -23.37 32.02
N GLU A 77 -24.08 -23.31 30.69
CA GLU A 77 -22.97 -23.96 30.00
C GLU A 77 -21.61 -23.41 30.46
N GLU A 78 -21.46 -22.10 30.63
CA GLU A 78 -20.23 -21.51 31.17
C GLU A 78 -19.93 -22.00 32.61
N ARG A 79 -20.94 -22.15 33.47
CA ARG A 79 -20.75 -22.69 34.83
C ARG A 79 -20.32 -24.16 34.82
N GLN A 80 -20.89 -24.98 33.94
CA GLN A 80 -20.46 -26.38 33.77
C GLN A 80 -19.03 -26.46 33.24
N ARG A 81 -18.68 -25.60 32.29
CA ARG A 81 -17.34 -25.52 31.69
C ARG A 81 -16.27 -24.99 32.65
N GLY A 82 -16.66 -24.16 33.63
CA GLY A 82 -15.83 -23.80 34.78
C GLY A 82 -15.57 -25.01 35.68
N GLN A 83 -16.63 -25.71 36.09
CA GLN A 83 -16.52 -26.88 36.98
C GLN A 83 -15.72 -28.06 36.38
N GLN A 84 -15.72 -28.23 35.06
CA GLN A 84 -14.87 -29.23 34.40
C GLN A 84 -13.37 -28.86 34.40
N ARG A 85 -13.00 -27.58 34.52
CA ARG A 85 -11.59 -27.15 34.55
C ARG A 85 -10.94 -27.36 35.92
N ASP A 86 -11.67 -27.11 37.00
CA ASP A 86 -11.15 -27.30 38.37
C ASP A 86 -11.08 -28.78 38.79
N GLY A 87 -11.61 -29.70 37.98
CA GLY A 87 -11.64 -31.15 38.26
C GLY A 87 -10.50 -31.98 37.66
N GLN A 88 -9.58 -31.41 36.88
CA GLN A 88 -8.60 -32.19 36.08
C GLN A 88 -7.13 -32.08 36.54
N ASP A 89 -6.80 -31.20 37.49
CA ASP A 89 -5.41 -31.00 37.99
C ASP A 89 -5.00 -31.88 39.19
N HIS A 90 -5.83 -32.84 39.58
CA HIS A 90 -5.52 -33.83 40.62
C HIS A 90 -5.72 -35.27 40.14
N LEU A 91 -4.75 -35.81 39.36
CA LEU A 91 -4.34 -37.24 39.32
C LEU A 91 -3.36 -37.53 38.16
N SER A 92 -2.05 -37.34 38.38
CA SER A 92 -0.94 -38.21 37.87
C SER A 92 0.44 -37.54 37.98
N GLY A 93 1.05 -37.62 39.16
CA GLY A 93 2.49 -37.45 39.30
C GLY A 93 3.15 -38.80 39.58
N ARG A 94 4.14 -39.22 38.76
CA ARG A 94 5.18 -40.14 39.21
C ARG A 94 6.47 -40.08 38.37
N ASP A 95 7.54 -39.73 39.09
CA ASP A 95 8.99 -39.88 38.90
C ASP A 95 9.58 -40.60 37.67
N THR A 96 10.65 -40.01 37.13
CA THR A 96 11.93 -40.71 36.85
C THR A 96 13.10 -39.74 37.08
N VAL A 97 14.27 -40.28 37.42
CA VAL A 97 15.46 -39.57 37.95
C VAL A 97 16.68 -39.85 37.04
N ASP A 98 17.80 -39.16 37.31
CA ASP A 98 19.15 -39.27 36.70
C ASP A 98 19.37 -38.52 35.37
N GLN A 99 20.52 -37.86 35.10
CA GLN A 99 21.82 -37.86 35.79
C GLN A 99 22.61 -36.54 35.62
N GLU A 100 23.70 -36.38 36.37
CA GLU A 100 24.54 -35.17 36.51
C GLU A 100 25.67 -35.05 35.45
N GLU A 101 26.20 -33.83 35.22
CA GLU A 101 27.60 -33.47 35.58
C GLU A 101 27.98 -32.01 35.21
N ASP A 102 28.58 -31.31 36.20
CA ASP A 102 29.59 -30.22 36.23
C ASP A 102 29.97 -29.39 34.97
N VAL A 103 30.38 -28.11 35.06
CA VAL A 103 31.60 -27.62 35.75
C VAL A 103 31.54 -26.12 36.13
N VAL A 104 32.20 -25.81 37.25
CA VAL A 104 32.35 -24.48 37.88
C VAL A 104 33.33 -23.54 37.14
N SER A 105 33.01 -22.24 37.12
CA SER A 105 34.02 -21.16 37.26
C SER A 105 33.35 -19.87 37.74
N ASN A 106 33.73 -19.42 38.94
CA ASN A 106 33.22 -18.22 39.60
C ASN A 106 34.43 -17.33 39.93
N ASP A 107 34.38 -16.05 39.55
CA ASP A 107 35.35 -15.06 40.03
C ASP A 107 34.68 -13.68 40.16
N GLN A 108 34.30 -13.32 41.39
CA GLN A 108 33.96 -11.97 41.80
C GLN A 108 34.57 -11.66 43.16
N ALA A 109 35.62 -10.83 43.15
CA ALA A 109 36.15 -10.18 44.35
C ALA A 109 35.69 -8.71 44.42
N ARG A 110 34.59 -8.51 45.15
CA ARG A 110 34.40 -7.54 46.25
C ARG A 110 35.27 -6.26 46.24
N GLY A 111 34.64 -5.08 46.31
CA GLY A 111 35.31 -3.79 46.52
C GLY A 111 35.03 -3.14 47.88
N GLU A 112 35.69 -2.00 48.13
CA GLU A 112 35.52 -1.04 49.25
C GLU A 112 35.68 0.38 48.62
N GLN A 113 34.75 1.34 48.79
CA GLN A 113 34.57 2.28 49.92
C GLN A 113 35.80 3.19 50.19
N ALA A 114 35.72 4.52 50.40
CA ALA A 114 34.60 5.48 50.30
C ALA A 114 35.10 6.96 50.34
N ALA A 115 34.19 7.92 50.08
CA ALA A 115 34.26 9.38 50.38
C ALA A 115 35.30 10.23 49.58
N VAL A 116 35.19 11.57 49.44
CA VAL A 116 34.48 12.62 50.21
C VAL A 116 34.11 13.84 49.32
N THR A 117 32.96 14.52 49.57
CA THR A 117 32.63 15.98 49.37
C THR A 117 32.91 16.72 48.03
N ALA A 118 32.15 17.75 47.58
CA ALA A 118 30.94 18.43 48.06
C ALA A 118 30.31 19.33 46.93
N GLU A 119 28.99 19.61 47.05
CA GLU A 119 28.25 20.84 46.65
C GLU A 119 28.31 21.40 45.19
N ALA A 120 27.29 22.09 44.62
CA ALA A 120 25.83 22.15 44.85
C ALA A 120 25.16 23.01 43.72
N LYS A 121 23.84 22.80 43.46
CA LYS A 121 22.91 23.70 42.71
C LYS A 121 23.14 23.93 41.19
N GLN A 122 22.15 24.28 40.36
CA GLN A 122 20.67 24.03 40.33
C GLN A 122 20.18 24.27 38.87
N GLU A 123 18.90 24.02 38.57
CA GLU A 123 18.29 24.05 37.22
C GLU A 123 18.20 25.45 36.57
N ASP A 124 18.28 25.56 35.24
CA ASP A 124 17.17 26.07 34.38
C ASP A 124 17.50 26.16 32.87
N LYS A 125 16.43 26.21 32.04
CA LYS A 125 16.39 26.52 30.59
C LYS A 125 15.40 27.70 30.47
N PRO A 126 15.56 28.76 29.63
CA PRO A 126 15.74 28.61 28.19
C PRO A 126 16.43 29.78 27.41
N THR A 127 16.29 29.75 26.08
CA THR A 127 16.41 30.84 25.08
C THR A 127 17.77 31.33 24.54
N ASN A 128 17.84 31.35 23.21
CA ASN A 128 18.60 32.20 22.28
C ASN A 128 19.92 32.84 22.73
N THR A 129 21.03 32.37 22.15
CA THR A 129 22.12 33.25 21.70
C THR A 129 22.56 32.92 20.28
N SER A 130 23.01 33.96 19.58
CA SER A 130 23.32 34.02 18.15
C SER A 130 24.49 33.15 17.69
N ASN A 131 24.43 32.75 16.41
CA ASN A 131 25.50 32.14 15.61
C ASN A 131 26.89 32.74 15.88
N ALA A 132 27.76 32.01 16.58
CA ALA A 132 29.14 32.40 16.87
C ALA A 132 30.18 31.61 16.06
N PHE A 133 29.86 31.24 14.81
CA PHE A 133 30.81 30.62 13.86
C PHE A 133 30.87 31.31 12.48
N ALA A 134 30.18 32.44 12.32
CA ALA A 134 30.15 33.22 11.08
C ALA A 134 31.28 34.27 11.01
N ALA A 135 32.52 33.90 11.35
CA ALA A 135 33.64 34.85 11.44
C ALA A 135 35.05 34.27 11.20
N MET A 136 35.26 33.45 10.17
CA MET A 136 36.62 33.31 9.58
C MET A 136 36.59 32.89 8.11
N GLY A 137 36.46 33.86 7.21
CA GLY A 137 36.51 33.60 5.77
C GLY A 137 37.94 33.49 5.24
N LYS A 138 38.35 32.31 4.74
CA LYS A 138 39.45 32.19 3.76
C LYS A 138 39.26 30.99 2.82
N LYS A 139 38.66 31.31 1.67
CA LYS A 139 38.89 30.78 0.31
C LYS A 139 38.93 29.25 0.09
N ASN A 140 37.94 28.78 -0.66
CA ASN A 140 37.96 27.58 -1.52
C ASN A 140 38.06 26.19 -0.85
N THR A 141 37.25 25.95 0.19
CA THR A 141 36.60 24.63 0.27
C THR A 141 35.36 24.69 -0.60
N LEU A 142 35.45 24.16 -1.83
CA LEU A 142 34.29 23.97 -2.68
C LEU A 142 33.34 22.98 -1.98
N SER A 143 32.26 23.51 -1.40
CA SER A 143 31.07 22.72 -1.10
C SER A 143 30.46 22.33 -2.44
N LEU A 144 31.01 21.30 -3.06
CA LEU A 144 30.48 20.64 -4.25
C LEU A 144 29.18 19.94 -3.84
N GLN A 145 28.11 20.74 -3.72
CA GLN A 145 26.75 20.26 -3.82
C GLN A 145 26.67 19.42 -5.09
N SER A 146 26.13 18.20 -4.97
CA SER A 146 26.27 17.22 -6.03
C SER A 146 25.57 17.71 -7.29
N ALA A 147 26.33 17.99 -8.34
CA ALA A 147 25.85 18.27 -9.69
C ALA A 147 25.17 17.06 -10.37
N THR A 148 24.57 16.17 -9.58
CA THR A 148 23.58 15.15 -9.97
C THR A 148 22.19 15.51 -9.45
N ALA A 149 22.09 16.27 -8.35
CA ALA A 149 20.81 16.73 -7.82
C ALA A 149 20.20 17.83 -8.71
N GLU A 150 21.02 18.70 -9.28
CA GLU A 150 20.56 19.85 -10.09
C GLU A 150 19.83 19.42 -11.38
N GLU A 151 20.30 18.37 -12.07
CA GLU A 151 19.61 17.84 -13.26
C GLU A 151 18.35 17.05 -12.88
N ASP A 152 18.38 16.24 -11.83
CA ASP A 152 17.19 15.49 -11.39
C ASP A 152 16.11 16.41 -10.77
N THR A 153 16.47 17.65 -10.34
CA THR A 153 15.53 18.64 -9.76
C THR A 153 14.35 18.94 -10.67
N ILE A 154 14.57 19.12 -11.98
CA ILE A 154 13.49 19.41 -12.94
C ILE A 154 12.47 18.27 -13.04
N SER A 155 12.89 17.00 -12.88
CA SER A 155 11.98 15.85 -12.84
C SER A 155 11.21 15.76 -11.51
N HIS A 156 11.76 16.33 -10.43
CA HIS A 156 11.11 16.47 -9.13
C HIS A 156 10.22 17.74 -9.02
N ASP A 157 10.43 18.75 -9.86
CA ASP A 157 9.63 19.99 -9.87
C ASP A 157 8.26 19.83 -10.55
N VAL A 158 8.01 18.73 -11.28
CA VAL A 158 6.74 18.50 -11.99
C VAL A 158 5.59 18.23 -11.00
N PRO A 159 4.57 19.12 -10.89
CA PRO A 159 3.57 19.03 -9.82
C PRO A 159 2.48 18.01 -10.15
N PHE A 160 2.76 16.72 -9.91
CA PHE A 160 1.79 15.65 -10.17
C PHE A 160 0.60 15.59 -9.17
N ASP A 161 0.64 16.26 -8.02
CA ASP A 161 -0.49 16.33 -7.06
C ASP A 161 -1.63 17.27 -7.51
N GLU A 162 -1.45 18.00 -8.61
CA GLU A 162 -2.50 18.82 -9.21
C GLU A 162 -3.66 17.99 -9.82
N SER A 163 -4.83 18.63 -9.97
CA SER A 163 -5.95 17.99 -10.68
C SER A 163 -5.59 17.79 -12.17
N PRO A 164 -6.00 16.68 -12.82
CA PRO A 164 -5.77 16.47 -14.25
C PRO A 164 -6.39 17.55 -15.14
N LEU A 165 -7.39 18.30 -14.63
CA LEU A 165 -8.02 19.43 -15.30
C LEU A 165 -7.26 20.77 -15.14
N THR A 166 -6.29 20.86 -14.22
CA THR A 166 -5.39 22.02 -14.07
C THR A 166 -4.02 21.74 -14.68
N PHE A 167 -3.51 20.53 -14.50
CA PHE A 167 -2.22 20.09 -15.00
C PHE A 167 -2.15 20.06 -16.54
N ASP A 168 -1.06 20.62 -17.05
CA ASP A 168 -0.78 20.79 -18.48
C ASP A 168 0.62 20.24 -18.81
N PRO A 169 0.72 19.04 -19.41
CA PRO A 169 2.00 18.42 -19.74
C PRO A 169 2.90 19.32 -20.61
N GLN A 170 2.30 20.06 -21.55
CA GLN A 170 3.03 20.84 -22.56
C GLN A 170 3.93 21.93 -21.97
N LYS A 171 3.70 22.37 -20.73
CA LYS A 171 4.55 23.34 -20.03
C LYS A 171 5.88 22.73 -19.55
N TYR A 172 5.87 21.46 -19.16
CA TYR A 172 7.01 20.76 -18.57
C TYR A 172 7.78 19.92 -19.60
N LEU A 173 7.07 19.40 -20.62
CA LEU A 173 7.64 18.62 -21.71
C LEU A 173 8.83 19.25 -22.46
N PRO A 174 8.88 20.56 -22.80
CA PRO A 174 10.04 21.12 -23.51
C PRO A 174 11.31 21.09 -22.67
N GLU A 175 11.20 21.19 -21.34
CA GLU A 175 12.38 21.08 -20.46
C GLU A 175 12.78 19.62 -20.28
N LEU A 176 11.82 18.74 -19.95
CA LEU A 176 12.05 17.29 -19.84
C LEU A 176 12.68 16.71 -21.11
N ARG A 177 12.23 17.13 -22.30
CA ARG A 177 12.81 16.70 -23.59
C ARG A 177 14.26 17.15 -23.78
N LYS A 178 14.69 18.31 -23.26
CA LYS A 178 16.11 18.69 -23.28
C LYS A 178 16.93 17.74 -22.41
N GLN A 179 16.44 17.43 -21.21
CA GLN A 179 17.10 16.49 -20.30
C GLN A 179 17.23 15.10 -20.91
N TRP A 180 16.13 14.59 -21.50
CA TRP A 180 16.16 13.30 -22.18
C TRP A 180 17.09 13.33 -23.39
N ALA A 181 17.15 14.42 -24.16
CA ALA A 181 18.06 14.55 -25.30
C ALA A 181 19.54 14.43 -24.91
N SER A 182 19.97 15.01 -23.78
CA SER A 182 21.34 14.82 -23.25
C SER A 182 21.62 13.37 -22.79
N GLU A 183 20.58 12.61 -22.45
CA GLU A 183 20.70 11.30 -21.80
C GLU A 183 20.37 10.10 -22.70
N GLY A 184 20.06 10.35 -23.98
CA GLY A 184 19.83 9.33 -25.02
C GLY A 184 18.39 9.22 -25.53
N GLY A 185 17.61 10.29 -25.39
CA GLY A 185 16.27 10.47 -25.95
C GLY A 185 15.13 9.69 -25.28
N ARG A 186 15.37 9.12 -24.09
CA ARG A 186 14.41 8.22 -23.40
C ARG A 186 14.03 8.75 -22.02
N CYS A 187 12.79 8.48 -21.60
CA CYS A 187 12.31 8.92 -20.29
C CYS A 187 13.15 8.37 -19.12
N THR A 188 13.52 9.29 -18.22
CA THR A 188 14.24 9.02 -16.96
C THR A 188 13.37 8.29 -15.94
N TYR A 189 13.99 7.45 -15.12
CA TYR A 189 13.32 6.74 -14.02
C TYR A 189 12.98 7.68 -12.86
N ALA A 190 13.75 8.76 -12.66
CA ALA A 190 13.49 9.83 -11.71
C ALA A 190 12.02 10.31 -11.73
N LEU A 191 11.46 10.59 -12.93
CA LEU A 191 10.06 11.02 -13.11
C LEU A 191 9.05 10.02 -12.51
N LEU A 192 9.27 8.73 -12.75
CA LEU A 192 8.42 7.65 -12.23
C LEU A 192 8.56 7.52 -10.71
N THR A 193 9.78 7.68 -10.18
CA THR A 193 10.02 7.65 -8.73
C THR A 193 9.42 8.84 -8.01
N HIS A 194 9.39 10.02 -8.64
CA HIS A 194 8.72 11.19 -8.08
C HIS A 194 7.21 10.94 -7.94
N CYS A 195 6.56 10.43 -8.98
CA CYS A 195 5.17 9.99 -8.91
C CYS A 195 4.95 8.93 -7.80
N PHE A 196 5.89 8.01 -7.62
CA PHE A 196 5.83 6.98 -6.58
C PHE A 196 5.97 7.53 -5.14
N VAL A 197 6.77 8.57 -4.93
CA VAL A 197 6.85 9.30 -3.64
C VAL A 197 5.52 9.99 -3.34
N LEU A 198 4.99 10.76 -4.30
CA LEU A 198 3.74 11.51 -4.13
C LEU A 198 2.55 10.60 -3.83
N VAL A 199 2.42 9.48 -4.55
CA VAL A 199 1.40 8.47 -4.25
C VAL A 199 1.64 7.81 -2.89
N GLY A 200 2.88 7.48 -2.54
CA GLY A 200 3.22 6.88 -1.24
C GLY A 200 2.98 7.81 -0.04
N SER A 201 3.05 9.13 -0.24
CA SER A 201 2.73 10.13 0.78
C SER A 201 1.23 10.39 0.97
N THR A 202 0.38 9.86 0.09
CA THR A 202 -1.04 10.22 -0.01
C THR A 202 -1.95 9.05 0.34
N THR A 203 -2.91 9.28 1.24
CA THR A 203 -3.90 8.27 1.66
C THR A 203 -5.18 8.26 0.80
N SER A 204 -5.44 9.34 0.05
CA SER A 204 -6.64 9.46 -0.80
C SER A 204 -6.46 8.77 -2.15
N ARG A 205 -7.23 7.70 -2.39
CA ARG A 205 -7.26 6.98 -3.66
C ARG A 205 -7.59 7.86 -4.87
N ILE A 206 -8.37 8.93 -4.69
CA ILE A 206 -8.70 9.87 -5.78
C ILE A 206 -7.45 10.63 -6.20
N LYS A 207 -6.71 11.21 -5.24
CA LYS A 207 -5.42 11.84 -5.51
C LYS A 207 -4.42 10.86 -6.12
N THR A 208 -4.34 9.61 -5.62
CA THR A 208 -3.50 8.57 -6.24
C THR A 208 -3.82 8.35 -7.71
N VAL A 209 -5.11 8.30 -8.10
CA VAL A 209 -5.50 8.21 -9.52
C VAL A 209 -5.03 9.45 -10.27
N ASP A 210 -5.32 10.64 -9.76
CA ASP A 210 -5.01 11.91 -10.42
C ASP A 210 -3.49 12.10 -10.65
N THR A 211 -2.65 11.77 -9.66
CA THR A 211 -1.18 11.76 -9.78
C THR A 211 -0.70 10.77 -10.84
N LEU A 212 -1.26 9.56 -10.87
CA LEU A 212 -0.93 8.56 -11.90
C LEU A 212 -1.41 9.02 -13.29
N VAL A 213 -2.57 9.68 -13.41
CA VAL A 213 -3.06 10.26 -14.67
C VAL A 213 -2.08 11.31 -15.18
N ASN A 214 -1.64 12.25 -14.34
CA ASN A 214 -0.70 13.30 -14.74
C ASN A 214 0.64 12.72 -15.23
N MET A 215 1.18 11.72 -14.51
CA MET A 215 2.39 10.99 -14.92
C MET A 215 2.19 10.27 -16.27
N LEU A 216 1.11 9.50 -16.44
CA LEU A 216 0.83 8.79 -17.70
C LEU A 216 0.64 9.77 -18.87
N ARG A 217 0.00 10.93 -18.65
CA ARG A 217 -0.13 12.00 -19.67
C ARG A 217 1.23 12.57 -20.09
N THR A 218 2.14 12.83 -19.14
CA THR A 218 3.52 13.25 -19.49
C THR A 218 4.29 12.21 -20.29
N LEU A 219 4.03 10.91 -20.06
CA LEU A 219 4.63 9.84 -20.86
C LEU A 219 4.01 9.74 -22.27
N ILE A 220 2.68 9.80 -22.39
CA ILE A 220 1.96 9.74 -23.69
C ILE A 220 2.42 10.86 -24.64
N GLU A 221 2.53 12.09 -24.14
CA GLU A 221 2.95 13.25 -24.95
C GLU A 221 4.48 13.37 -25.07
N GLY A 222 5.24 12.80 -24.12
CA GLY A 222 6.69 12.91 -24.04
C GLY A 222 7.46 11.81 -24.80
N ASP A 223 7.22 10.55 -24.42
CA ASP A 223 7.89 9.34 -24.92
C ASP A 223 6.92 8.15 -24.80
N PRO A 224 6.03 7.94 -25.79
CA PRO A 224 5.01 6.88 -25.73
C PRO A 224 5.62 5.47 -25.68
N ALA A 225 6.86 5.27 -26.13
CA ALA A 225 7.55 3.98 -26.05
C ALA A 225 7.89 3.58 -24.60
N SER A 226 8.09 4.56 -23.70
CA SER A 226 8.31 4.31 -22.27
C SER A 226 7.02 4.06 -21.46
N LEU A 227 5.84 4.29 -22.05
CA LEU A 227 4.54 4.12 -21.36
C LEU A 227 4.30 2.68 -20.91
N LEU A 228 4.50 1.70 -21.79
CA LEU A 228 4.28 0.28 -21.47
C LEU A 228 5.22 -0.21 -20.34
N PRO A 229 6.54 0.02 -20.38
CA PRO A 229 7.45 -0.21 -19.26
C PRO A 229 7.01 0.48 -17.95
N ALA A 230 6.54 1.72 -18.01
CA ALA A 230 6.08 2.45 -16.82
C ALA A 230 4.85 1.81 -16.17
N VAL A 231 3.87 1.37 -16.97
CA VAL A 231 2.66 0.66 -16.49
C VAL A 231 3.03 -0.66 -15.78
N TRP A 232 3.97 -1.42 -16.34
CA TRP A 232 4.47 -2.65 -15.70
C TRP A 232 5.20 -2.38 -14.38
N LEU A 233 6.14 -1.42 -14.38
CA LEU A 233 6.87 -1.03 -13.17
C LEU A 233 5.95 -0.50 -12.07
N ALA A 234 4.97 0.34 -12.42
CA ALA A 234 4.00 0.89 -11.48
C ALA A 234 2.98 -0.14 -10.95
N THR A 235 2.67 -1.18 -11.73
CA THR A 235 1.88 -2.33 -11.26
C THR A 235 2.74 -3.41 -10.58
N ASN A 236 4.06 -3.20 -10.49
CA ASN A 236 5.03 -4.10 -9.86
C ASN A 236 4.86 -5.54 -10.40
N SER A 237 4.71 -5.66 -11.72
CA SER A 237 4.59 -6.91 -12.46
C SER A 237 5.45 -6.80 -13.71
N ILE A 238 6.05 -7.90 -14.16
CA ILE A 238 6.99 -7.90 -15.29
C ILE A 238 6.35 -8.53 -16.53
N SER A 239 5.56 -9.58 -16.31
CA SER A 239 4.79 -10.33 -17.30
C SER A 239 3.29 -10.40 -16.94
N PRO A 240 2.43 -10.79 -17.88
CA PRO A 240 1.06 -11.21 -17.58
C PRO A 240 1.02 -12.40 -16.61
N PRO A 241 0.00 -12.50 -15.75
CA PRO A 241 -0.03 -13.49 -14.65
C PRO A 241 -0.12 -14.95 -15.10
N TYR A 242 -0.34 -15.20 -16.39
CA TYR A 242 -0.39 -16.53 -17.00
C TYR A 242 0.92 -16.96 -17.68
N ILE A 243 1.94 -16.10 -17.66
CA ILE A 243 3.29 -16.38 -18.13
C ILE A 243 4.22 -16.39 -16.91
N ASP A 244 4.71 -17.58 -16.57
CA ASP A 244 5.53 -17.84 -15.39
C ASP A 244 6.96 -17.29 -15.53
N ILE A 245 7.08 -15.98 -15.25
CA ILE A 245 8.34 -15.21 -15.31
C ILE A 245 8.56 -14.58 -13.93
N GLU A 246 9.24 -15.31 -13.06
CA GLU A 246 9.68 -14.83 -11.76
C GLU A 246 11.09 -14.22 -11.81
N LEU A 247 11.33 -13.19 -10.98
CA LEU A 247 12.68 -12.66 -10.79
C LEU A 247 13.63 -13.70 -10.16
N GLY A 248 13.11 -14.59 -9.30
CA GLY A 248 13.91 -15.59 -8.59
C GLY A 248 15.06 -14.98 -7.76
N LEU A 249 14.81 -13.81 -7.15
CA LEU A 249 15.75 -13.06 -6.32
C LEU A 249 15.46 -13.29 -4.84
N GLY A 250 16.41 -13.86 -4.11
CA GLY A 250 16.36 -13.90 -2.65
C GLY A 250 16.79 -12.57 -2.01
N GLY A 251 16.24 -12.22 -0.85
CA GLY A 251 16.64 -11.03 -0.09
C GLY A 251 18.14 -11.00 0.28
N SER A 252 18.79 -12.16 0.31
CA SER A 252 20.25 -12.30 0.49
C SER A 252 21.07 -11.75 -0.70
N ALA A 253 20.58 -11.88 -1.94
CA ALA A 253 21.22 -11.32 -3.12
C ALA A 253 21.16 -9.79 -3.11
N ILE A 254 19.99 -9.23 -2.77
CA ILE A 254 19.78 -7.79 -2.58
C ILE A 254 20.67 -7.26 -1.44
N SER A 255 20.73 -7.98 -0.32
CA SER A 255 21.59 -7.62 0.82
C SER A 255 23.09 -7.64 0.47
N LYS A 256 23.54 -8.57 -0.38
CA LYS A 256 24.94 -8.60 -0.88
C LYS A 256 25.22 -7.43 -1.81
N ALA A 257 24.29 -7.12 -2.73
CA ALA A 257 24.42 -6.00 -3.63
C ALA A 257 24.51 -4.66 -2.88
N LEU A 258 23.65 -4.44 -1.89
CA LEU A 258 23.67 -3.22 -1.05
C LEU A 258 25.01 -3.05 -0.29
N LYS A 259 25.57 -4.13 0.26
CA LYS A 259 26.90 -4.08 0.91
C LYS A 259 28.00 -3.63 -0.05
N LYS A 260 28.01 -4.22 -1.26
CA LYS A 260 29.03 -3.95 -2.28
C LYS A 260 28.92 -2.54 -2.87
N VAL A 261 27.71 -2.07 -3.16
CA VAL A 261 27.49 -0.74 -3.78
C VAL A 261 27.63 0.40 -2.77
N CYS A 262 27.07 0.24 -1.57
CA CYS A 262 27.08 1.29 -0.54
C CYS A 262 28.27 1.21 0.42
N GLY A 263 29.15 0.21 0.28
CA GLY A 263 30.32 0.02 1.15
C GLY A 263 29.97 -0.32 2.61
N LEU A 264 28.80 -0.92 2.84
CA LEU A 264 28.27 -1.18 4.18
C LEU A 264 28.75 -2.52 4.75
N ASP A 265 29.15 -2.50 6.03
CA ASP A 265 29.34 -3.74 6.80
C ASP A 265 28.00 -4.42 7.15
N ASN A 266 28.08 -5.72 7.40
CA ASN A 266 27.01 -6.61 7.86
C ASN A 266 26.31 -6.09 9.12
N ALA A 267 27.04 -5.59 10.12
CA ALA A 267 26.45 -5.09 11.36
C ALA A 267 25.65 -3.80 11.11
N ALA A 268 26.19 -2.89 10.29
CA ALA A 268 25.52 -1.65 9.90
C ALA A 268 24.23 -1.93 9.11
N LEU A 269 24.28 -2.86 8.14
CA LEU A 269 23.09 -3.26 7.37
C LEU A 269 22.03 -3.91 8.26
N LYS A 270 22.41 -4.78 9.21
CA LYS A 270 21.48 -5.40 10.16
C LYS A 270 20.83 -4.34 11.07
N SER A 271 21.60 -3.34 11.52
CA SER A 271 21.06 -2.21 12.29
C SER A 271 20.02 -1.41 11.48
N LEU A 272 20.25 -1.19 10.18
CA LEU A 272 19.28 -0.53 9.30
C LEU A 272 17.99 -1.35 9.12
N TYR A 273 18.10 -2.65 8.85
CA TYR A 273 16.92 -3.53 8.74
C TYR A 273 16.09 -3.53 10.03
N ASN A 274 16.75 -3.60 11.20
CA ASN A 274 16.07 -3.55 12.50
C ASN A 274 15.38 -2.20 12.77
N LYS A 275 15.82 -1.10 12.16
CA LYS A 275 15.25 0.24 12.34
C LYS A 275 14.06 0.52 11.41
N HIS A 276 14.15 0.10 10.14
CA HIS A 276 13.17 0.48 9.11
C HIS A 276 12.22 -0.64 8.71
N GLY A 277 12.58 -1.92 8.88
CA GLY A 277 11.73 -3.06 8.51
C GLY A 277 11.40 -3.20 7.01
N ASP A 278 11.90 -2.32 6.15
CA ASP A 278 11.70 -2.33 4.70
C ASP A 278 13.03 -2.32 3.94
N ALA A 279 13.16 -3.16 2.92
CA ALA A 279 14.35 -3.19 2.09
C ALA A 279 14.54 -1.89 1.28
N GLY A 280 13.45 -1.23 0.88
CA GLY A 280 13.50 0.07 0.18
C GLY A 280 14.04 1.19 1.06
N ASP A 281 13.54 1.32 2.29
CA ASP A 281 14.01 2.36 3.21
C ASP A 281 15.42 2.09 3.74
N VAL A 282 15.81 0.82 3.89
CA VAL A 282 17.21 0.43 4.11
C VAL A 282 18.10 0.88 2.94
N ALA A 283 17.66 0.69 1.69
CA ALA A 283 18.39 1.14 0.51
C ALA A 283 18.47 2.67 0.42
N TYR A 284 17.41 3.40 0.77
CA TYR A 284 17.39 4.86 0.87
C TYR A 284 18.46 5.37 1.85
N GLU A 285 18.44 4.88 3.09
CA GLU A 285 19.40 5.29 4.12
C GLU A 285 20.83 4.81 3.83
N ALA A 286 20.99 3.66 3.17
CA ALA A 286 22.28 3.18 2.68
C ALA A 286 22.86 4.12 1.61
N LYS A 287 22.07 4.49 0.60
CA LYS A 287 22.48 5.40 -0.49
C LYS A 287 22.75 6.81 0.03
N LYS A 288 21.98 7.29 1.00
CA LYS A 288 22.17 8.60 1.67
C LYS A 288 23.45 8.66 2.50
N LYS A 289 23.91 7.53 3.05
CA LYS A 289 25.17 7.41 3.81
C LYS A 289 26.38 7.10 2.94
N GLN A 290 26.17 6.64 1.71
CA GLN A 290 27.22 6.40 0.74
C GLN A 290 27.88 7.74 0.39
N SER A 291 29.11 7.94 0.88
CA SER A 291 29.92 9.10 0.50
C SER A 291 30.17 9.10 -1.01
N PHE A 292 30.14 10.31 -1.58
CA PHE A 292 30.18 10.66 -2.99
C PHE A 292 30.93 9.68 -3.91
N THR A 293 30.23 9.08 -4.88
CA THR A 293 30.85 8.21 -5.88
C THR A 293 31.69 9.03 -6.87
N LEU A 294 32.97 8.72 -7.01
CA LEU A 294 33.92 9.51 -7.82
C LEU A 294 33.60 9.57 -9.34
N ARG A 295 32.70 8.70 -9.82
CA ARG A 295 32.08 8.82 -11.16
C ARG A 295 30.58 9.08 -11.01
N LYS A 296 30.06 10.06 -11.75
CA LYS A 296 28.62 10.21 -11.97
C LYS A 296 28.09 8.95 -12.69
N PRO A 297 27.08 8.24 -12.16
CA PRO A 297 26.46 7.12 -12.85
C PRO A 297 25.64 7.58 -14.07
N LYS A 298 25.45 6.67 -15.04
CA LYS A 298 24.52 6.88 -16.16
C LYS A 298 23.09 6.90 -15.57
N PRO A 299 22.21 7.85 -15.98
CA PRO A 299 20.83 7.90 -15.49
C PRO A 299 20.10 6.60 -15.77
N LEU A 300 19.27 6.18 -14.82
CA LEU A 300 18.32 5.10 -15.05
C LEU A 300 17.21 5.59 -15.98
N THR A 301 16.91 4.81 -17.01
CA THR A 301 15.75 5.03 -17.89
C THR A 301 14.66 4.01 -17.56
N ILE A 302 13.39 4.37 -17.75
CA ILE A 302 12.26 3.48 -17.44
C ILE A 302 12.39 2.16 -18.23
N GLN A 303 12.68 2.24 -19.53
CA GLN A 303 12.98 1.09 -20.39
C GLN A 303 14.19 0.29 -19.86
N GLY A 304 15.29 0.96 -19.50
CA GLY A 304 16.51 0.29 -19.01
C GLY A 304 16.30 -0.50 -17.71
N VAL A 305 15.46 -0.01 -16.79
CA VAL A 305 15.06 -0.76 -15.59
C VAL A 305 14.22 -1.97 -15.97
N TYR A 306 13.19 -1.80 -16.80
CA TYR A 306 12.30 -2.88 -17.24
C TYR A 306 13.03 -4.00 -18.03
N ASP A 307 13.93 -3.63 -18.93
CA ASP A 307 14.81 -4.55 -19.67
C ASP A 307 15.75 -5.32 -18.73
N SER A 308 16.24 -4.67 -17.67
CA SER A 308 17.12 -5.31 -16.68
C SER A 308 16.35 -6.31 -15.82
N LEU A 309 15.10 -6.02 -15.45
CA LEU A 309 14.21 -6.98 -14.79
C LEU A 309 13.93 -8.20 -15.69
N HIS A 310 13.70 -7.99 -16.99
CA HIS A 310 13.56 -9.07 -17.96
C HIS A 310 14.81 -9.94 -18.05
N LYS A 311 16.01 -9.33 -18.11
CA LYS A 311 17.29 -10.05 -18.12
C LYS A 311 17.53 -10.85 -16.83
N ILE A 312 17.14 -10.31 -15.68
CA ILE A 312 17.18 -11.01 -14.38
C ILE A 312 16.24 -12.23 -14.38
N ALA A 313 15.02 -12.10 -14.89
CA ALA A 313 14.06 -13.20 -14.92
C ALA A 313 14.40 -14.29 -15.96
N ALA A 314 14.98 -13.89 -17.10
CA ALA A 314 15.48 -14.80 -18.14
C ALA A 314 16.71 -15.61 -17.71
N ALA A 315 17.53 -15.09 -16.78
CA ALA A 315 18.71 -15.79 -16.28
C ALA A 315 18.31 -17.03 -15.44
N LYS A 316 18.50 -18.23 -16.01
CA LYS A 316 18.25 -19.54 -15.39
C LYS A 316 19.50 -20.44 -15.49
N GLY A 317 19.58 -21.49 -14.67
CA GLY A 317 20.70 -22.45 -14.65
C GLY A 317 21.77 -22.18 -13.60
N GLN A 318 22.85 -22.97 -13.61
CA GLN A 318 23.96 -22.87 -12.65
C GLN A 318 24.69 -21.53 -12.78
N GLY A 319 25.07 -20.91 -11.66
CA GLY A 319 25.70 -19.58 -11.64
C GLY A 319 24.75 -18.39 -11.90
N SER A 320 23.50 -18.63 -12.32
CA SER A 320 22.52 -17.57 -12.60
C SER A 320 22.32 -16.59 -11.43
N GLN A 321 22.38 -17.06 -10.18
CA GLN A 321 22.27 -16.20 -8.99
C GLN A 321 23.37 -15.13 -8.90
N VAL A 322 24.60 -15.42 -9.36
CA VAL A 322 25.69 -14.43 -9.41
C VAL A 322 25.43 -13.40 -10.50
N VAL A 323 24.95 -13.85 -11.66
CA VAL A 323 24.55 -12.96 -12.77
C VAL A 323 23.40 -12.04 -12.33
N LYS A 324 22.35 -12.59 -11.70
CA LYS A 324 21.24 -11.80 -11.12
C LYS A 324 21.73 -10.79 -10.09
N GLN A 325 22.62 -11.19 -9.18
CA GLN A 325 23.24 -10.27 -8.22
C GLN A 325 23.99 -9.13 -8.94
N SER A 326 24.74 -9.41 -10.01
CA SER A 326 25.47 -8.37 -10.76
C SER A 326 24.55 -7.36 -11.46
N PHE A 327 23.37 -7.77 -11.94
CA PHE A 327 22.37 -6.85 -12.47
C PHE A 327 21.74 -5.98 -11.37
N VAL A 328 21.49 -6.54 -10.19
CA VAL A 328 20.99 -5.77 -9.03
C VAL A 328 22.03 -4.77 -8.54
N GLU A 329 23.30 -5.19 -8.43
CA GLU A 329 24.43 -4.30 -8.11
C GLU A 329 24.49 -3.13 -9.09
N ARG A 330 24.40 -3.40 -10.39
CA ARG A 330 24.40 -2.38 -11.42
C ARG A 330 23.21 -1.42 -11.31
N LEU A 331 21.99 -1.92 -11.13
CA LEU A 331 20.80 -1.07 -10.97
C LEU A 331 20.90 -0.14 -9.75
N VAL A 332 21.38 -0.63 -8.62
CA VAL A 332 21.57 0.17 -7.39
C VAL A 332 22.77 1.13 -7.51
N GLN A 333 23.78 0.78 -8.31
CA GLN A 333 24.90 1.67 -8.62
C GLN A 333 24.50 2.80 -9.57
N ASP A 334 23.77 2.47 -10.64
CA ASP A 334 23.32 3.40 -11.69
C ASP A 334 22.24 4.38 -11.18
N ALA A 335 21.50 4.03 -10.12
CA ALA A 335 20.60 4.96 -9.42
C ALA A 335 21.37 6.20 -8.91
N ARG A 336 20.95 7.40 -9.34
CA ARG A 336 21.47 8.70 -8.89
C ARG A 336 20.82 9.10 -7.57
N GLY A 337 19.50 8.93 -7.46
CA GLY A 337 18.72 9.31 -6.29
C GLY A 337 18.69 8.25 -5.19
N ALA A 338 18.59 8.72 -3.94
CA ALA A 338 18.22 7.86 -2.81
C ALA A 338 16.78 7.34 -2.96
N GLU A 339 15.86 8.16 -3.50
CA GLU A 339 14.50 7.75 -3.85
C GLU A 339 14.48 6.71 -4.98
N GLU A 340 15.28 6.88 -6.03
CA GLU A 340 15.41 5.85 -7.08
C GLU A 340 15.86 4.51 -6.49
N SER A 341 16.86 4.54 -5.61
CA SER A 341 17.38 3.34 -4.92
C SER A 341 16.31 2.65 -4.06
N ARG A 342 15.46 3.43 -3.37
CA ARG A 342 14.30 2.93 -2.60
C ARG A 342 13.34 2.14 -3.49
N TYR A 343 12.91 2.72 -4.61
CA TYR A 343 11.90 2.09 -5.46
C TYR A 343 12.46 0.95 -6.31
N VAL A 344 13.70 1.05 -6.81
CA VAL A 344 14.40 -0.09 -7.46
C VAL A 344 14.43 -1.29 -6.54
N VAL A 345 14.86 -1.14 -5.27
CA VAL A 345 14.93 -2.26 -4.33
C VAL A 345 13.53 -2.79 -3.98
N ARG A 346 12.51 -1.94 -3.85
CA ARG A 346 11.12 -2.40 -3.64
C ARG A 346 10.56 -3.18 -4.83
N THR A 347 10.85 -2.78 -6.07
CA THR A 347 10.49 -3.54 -7.28
C THR A 347 11.22 -4.89 -7.34
N LEU A 348 12.49 -4.95 -6.94
CA LEU A 348 13.27 -6.20 -6.89
C LEU A 348 12.77 -7.18 -5.82
N VAL A 349 12.26 -6.67 -4.70
CA VAL A 349 11.53 -7.45 -3.67
C VAL A 349 10.09 -7.79 -4.10
N GLN A 350 9.64 -7.29 -5.25
CA GLN A 350 8.25 -7.39 -5.73
C GLN A 350 7.22 -6.83 -4.73
N HIS A 351 7.57 -5.82 -3.94
CA HIS A 351 6.67 -5.24 -2.94
C HIS A 351 6.78 -3.71 -2.89
N LEU A 352 6.13 -3.05 -3.85
CA LEU A 352 6.30 -1.61 -4.13
C LEU A 352 5.78 -0.66 -3.04
N ARG A 353 4.83 -1.09 -2.18
CA ARG A 353 4.22 -0.33 -1.07
C ARG A 353 3.46 0.97 -1.44
N ILE A 354 3.14 1.18 -2.72
CA ILE A 354 2.49 2.41 -3.21
C ILE A 354 0.96 2.41 -3.04
N GLY A 355 0.32 1.28 -2.73
CA GLY A 355 -1.16 1.18 -2.69
C GLY A 355 -1.85 1.29 -4.06
N ALA A 356 -1.09 1.50 -5.14
CA ALA A 356 -1.57 1.49 -6.53
C ALA A 356 -1.97 0.05 -6.96
N VAL A 357 -3.23 -0.31 -6.69
CA VAL A 357 -3.84 -1.57 -7.16
C VAL A 357 -3.88 -1.59 -8.69
N LYS A 358 -3.75 -2.77 -9.31
CA LYS A 358 -3.88 -2.98 -10.78
C LYS A 358 -5.14 -2.30 -11.36
N THR A 359 -6.25 -2.31 -10.64
CA THR A 359 -7.49 -1.60 -11.00
C THR A 359 -7.33 -0.07 -11.03
N THR A 360 -6.57 0.51 -10.09
CA THR A 360 -6.27 1.94 -10.05
C THR A 360 -5.41 2.35 -11.26
N MET A 361 -4.48 1.50 -11.72
CA MET A 361 -3.73 1.74 -12.95
C MET A 361 -4.63 1.74 -14.21
N LEU A 362 -5.58 0.80 -14.32
CA LEU A 362 -6.54 0.78 -15.43
C LEU A 362 -7.41 2.05 -15.47
N ILE A 363 -7.81 2.54 -14.30
CA ILE A 363 -8.55 3.81 -14.16
C ILE A 363 -7.69 5.01 -14.56
N ALA A 364 -6.42 5.03 -14.15
CA ALA A 364 -5.50 6.11 -14.52
C ALA A 364 -5.21 6.11 -16.04
N LEU A 365 -5.06 4.93 -16.66
CA LEU A 365 -4.91 4.80 -18.10
C LEU A 365 -6.14 5.32 -18.85
N SER A 366 -7.35 4.89 -18.48
CA SER A 366 -8.57 5.36 -19.17
C SER A 366 -8.77 6.88 -19.04
N ARG A 367 -8.41 7.49 -17.91
CA ARG A 367 -8.48 8.95 -17.74
C ARG A 367 -7.34 9.70 -18.45
N ALA A 368 -6.15 9.11 -18.56
CA ALA A 368 -5.02 9.73 -19.25
C ALA A 368 -5.25 9.81 -20.76
N PHE A 369 -5.69 8.72 -21.39
CA PHE A 369 -5.98 8.68 -22.83
C PHE A 369 -7.23 9.51 -23.23
N LEU A 370 -8.15 9.80 -22.30
CA LEU A 370 -9.23 10.78 -22.52
C LEU A 370 -8.74 12.24 -22.61
N LEU A 371 -7.58 12.55 -22.03
CA LEU A 371 -7.09 13.93 -21.79
C LEU A 371 -5.84 14.30 -22.60
N SER A 372 -5.10 13.32 -23.10
CA SER A 372 -3.82 13.49 -23.80
C SER A 372 -3.69 12.50 -24.94
N LYS A 373 -3.11 12.93 -26.07
CA LYS A 373 -2.80 12.07 -27.21
C LYS A 373 -1.31 11.96 -27.46
N GLN A 374 -0.90 10.87 -28.09
CA GLN A 374 0.45 10.76 -28.61
C GLN A 374 0.67 11.72 -29.80
N PRO A 375 1.88 12.28 -30.00
CA PRO A 375 2.18 13.15 -31.13
C PRO A 375 2.08 12.38 -32.46
N GLY A 376 0.95 12.51 -33.16
CA GLY A 376 0.72 11.87 -34.47
C GLY A 376 -0.52 10.96 -34.57
N ALA A 377 -1.31 10.79 -33.49
CA ALA A 377 -2.56 10.03 -33.56
C ALA A 377 -3.77 10.89 -33.97
N GLU A 378 -4.70 10.25 -34.70
CA GLU A 378 -5.94 10.84 -35.24
C GLU A 378 -7.19 10.60 -34.35
N PHE A 379 -7.04 10.15 -33.10
CA PHE A 379 -8.18 9.99 -32.19
C PHE A 379 -8.64 11.31 -31.55
N ASP A 380 -9.96 11.42 -31.34
CA ASP A 380 -10.60 12.60 -30.73
C ASP A 380 -10.34 12.66 -29.22
N ILE A 381 -9.80 13.79 -28.76
CA ILE A 381 -9.61 14.08 -27.33
C ILE A 381 -10.81 14.87 -26.82
N LYS A 382 -11.37 14.48 -25.68
CA LYS A 382 -12.39 15.31 -25.00
C LYS A 382 -11.72 16.58 -24.50
N SER A 383 -12.08 17.73 -25.08
CA SER A 383 -11.39 18.99 -24.77
C SER A 383 -11.47 19.31 -23.28
N ARG A 384 -10.32 19.68 -22.70
CA ARG A 384 -10.20 20.07 -21.29
C ARG A 384 -11.18 21.17 -20.90
N GLU A 385 -11.49 22.09 -21.83
CA GLU A 385 -12.46 23.16 -21.60
C GLU A 385 -13.91 22.67 -21.56
N HIS A 386 -14.25 21.66 -22.38
CA HIS A 386 -15.56 21.02 -22.31
C HIS A 386 -15.72 20.30 -20.97
N LEU A 387 -14.75 19.48 -20.58
CA LEU A 387 -14.76 18.77 -19.28
C LEU A 387 -14.82 19.72 -18.07
N ARG A 388 -14.25 20.93 -18.15
CA ARG A 388 -14.35 21.95 -17.09
C ARG A 388 -15.71 22.66 -17.02
N LYS A 389 -16.55 22.58 -18.06
CA LYS A 389 -17.90 23.16 -18.12
C LYS A 389 -18.99 22.17 -17.68
N LEU A 390 -18.70 20.87 -17.70
CA LEU A 390 -19.62 19.82 -17.26
C LEU A 390 -19.83 19.85 -15.74
N SER A 391 -20.99 19.36 -15.27
CA SER A 391 -21.21 19.17 -13.85
C SER A 391 -20.33 18.05 -13.29
N LYS A 392 -20.16 18.01 -11.97
CA LYS A 392 -19.41 16.94 -11.29
C LYS A 392 -20.02 15.55 -11.54
N GLN A 393 -21.32 15.46 -11.78
CA GLN A 393 -22.00 14.18 -12.08
C GLN A 393 -21.74 13.74 -13.53
N ASP A 394 -21.87 14.64 -14.50
CA ASP A 394 -21.65 14.32 -15.91
C ASP A 394 -20.19 13.92 -16.18
N LEU A 395 -19.24 14.64 -15.55
CA LEU A 395 -17.82 14.31 -15.62
C LEU A 395 -17.51 12.94 -15.00
N ALA A 396 -18.18 12.57 -13.91
CA ALA A 396 -18.04 11.24 -13.33
C ALA A 396 -18.59 10.14 -14.24
N ALA A 397 -19.76 10.37 -14.87
CA ALA A 397 -20.34 9.44 -15.84
C ALA A 397 -19.45 9.25 -17.08
N VAL A 398 -18.87 10.34 -17.61
CA VAL A 398 -17.90 10.30 -18.72
C VAL A 398 -16.67 9.47 -18.38
N TYR A 399 -16.10 9.64 -17.18
CA TYR A 399 -14.97 8.81 -16.75
C TYR A 399 -15.38 7.36 -16.50
N GLN A 400 -16.55 7.12 -15.92
CA GLN A 400 -17.03 5.78 -15.62
C GLN A 400 -17.20 4.92 -16.88
N GLY A 401 -17.80 5.45 -17.96
CA GLY A 401 -17.95 4.70 -19.22
C GLY A 401 -16.61 4.26 -19.82
N SER A 402 -15.63 5.18 -19.91
CA SER A 402 -14.28 4.86 -20.40
C SER A 402 -13.50 3.94 -19.46
N GLU A 403 -13.68 4.08 -18.15
CA GLU A 403 -13.11 3.17 -17.16
C GLU A 403 -13.67 1.74 -17.29
N GLU A 404 -14.98 1.60 -17.49
CA GLU A 404 -15.66 0.30 -17.64
C GLU A 404 -15.21 -0.42 -18.92
N LEU A 405 -15.08 0.31 -20.02
CA LEU A 405 -14.55 -0.20 -21.29
C LEU A 405 -13.14 -0.78 -21.12
N VAL A 406 -12.20 -0.01 -20.54
CA VAL A 406 -10.82 -0.46 -20.32
C VAL A 406 -10.76 -1.62 -19.30
N LYS A 407 -11.58 -1.60 -18.25
CA LYS A 407 -11.71 -2.72 -17.30
C LYS A 407 -12.24 -3.99 -17.99
N ALA A 408 -13.21 -3.87 -18.90
CA ALA A 408 -13.77 -4.98 -19.67
C ALA A 408 -12.75 -5.59 -20.64
N CYS A 409 -12.00 -4.76 -21.39
CA CYS A 409 -10.88 -5.20 -22.23
C CYS A 409 -9.85 -5.99 -21.40
N PHE A 410 -9.41 -5.45 -20.25
CA PHE A 410 -8.44 -6.13 -19.40
C PHE A 410 -9.00 -7.41 -18.75
N ALA A 411 -10.31 -7.48 -18.46
CA ALA A 411 -10.94 -8.68 -17.93
C ALA A 411 -10.96 -9.84 -18.95
N ARG A 412 -11.18 -9.51 -20.23
CA ARG A 412 -11.11 -10.46 -21.38
C ARG A 412 -9.67 -10.89 -21.66
N ARG A 413 -8.74 -9.93 -21.72
CA ARG A 413 -7.33 -10.13 -22.08
C ARG A 413 -6.41 -9.41 -21.07
N PRO A 414 -5.98 -10.08 -19.98
CA PRO A 414 -5.23 -9.46 -18.89
C PRO A 414 -3.73 -9.24 -19.21
N ASN A 415 -3.43 -8.50 -20.28
CA ASN A 415 -2.07 -8.21 -20.75
C ASN A 415 -1.91 -6.73 -21.17
N TYR A 416 -0.98 -6.01 -20.53
CA TYR A 416 -0.68 -4.62 -20.90
C TYR A 416 0.09 -4.50 -22.21
N ASN A 417 0.85 -5.52 -22.63
CA ASN A 417 1.59 -5.51 -23.89
C ASN A 417 0.66 -5.44 -25.11
N ASP A 418 -0.58 -5.90 -24.97
CA ASP A 418 -1.59 -5.83 -26.01
C ASP A 418 -2.42 -4.55 -25.86
N LEU A 419 -2.84 -4.23 -24.62
CA LEU A 419 -3.74 -3.11 -24.32
C LEU A 419 -3.10 -1.73 -24.55
N VAL A 420 -1.84 -1.52 -24.15
CA VAL A 420 -1.23 -0.19 -24.23
C VAL A 420 -0.95 0.22 -25.69
N PRO A 421 -0.41 -0.64 -26.58
CA PRO A 421 -0.27 -0.30 -28.00
C PRO A 421 -1.60 -0.05 -28.70
N THR A 422 -2.64 -0.87 -28.47
CA THR A 422 -3.95 -0.64 -29.08
C THR A 422 -4.61 0.67 -28.62
N MET A 423 -4.42 1.06 -27.35
CA MET A 423 -4.86 2.37 -26.84
C MET A 423 -4.04 3.54 -27.41
N LEU A 424 -2.77 3.34 -27.77
CA LEU A 424 -1.98 4.35 -28.47
C LEU A 424 -2.46 4.54 -29.92
N GLU A 425 -2.73 3.45 -30.64
CA GLU A 425 -3.20 3.48 -32.03
C GLU A 425 -4.61 4.06 -32.17
N ILE A 426 -5.57 3.57 -31.38
CA ILE A 426 -7.02 3.82 -31.57
C ILE A 426 -7.58 4.82 -30.54
N GLY A 427 -7.00 4.90 -29.34
CA GLY A 427 -7.58 5.66 -28.23
C GLY A 427 -8.56 4.83 -27.39
N ILE A 428 -9.66 5.45 -26.95
CA ILE A 428 -10.71 4.81 -26.12
C ILE A 428 -12.04 4.81 -26.88
N ASP A 429 -12.15 3.88 -27.81
CA ASP A 429 -13.37 3.61 -28.56
C ASP A 429 -13.82 2.15 -28.39
N GLU A 430 -15.06 1.86 -28.77
CA GLU A 430 -15.63 0.51 -28.70
C GLU A 430 -14.85 -0.52 -29.53
N GLU A 431 -14.12 -0.09 -30.56
CA GLU A 431 -13.20 -0.93 -31.34
C GLU A 431 -12.11 -1.60 -30.49
N LEU A 432 -11.74 -1.00 -29.35
CA LEU A 432 -10.80 -1.60 -28.40
C LEU A 432 -11.33 -2.93 -27.85
N LEU A 433 -12.65 -3.10 -27.70
CA LEU A 433 -13.27 -4.35 -27.26
C LEU A 433 -13.22 -5.45 -28.33
N LEU A 434 -13.09 -5.09 -29.61
CA LEU A 434 -12.90 -6.00 -30.73
C LEU A 434 -11.41 -6.42 -30.83
N ARG A 435 -10.49 -5.45 -30.80
CA ARG A 435 -9.04 -5.70 -30.86
C ARG A 435 -8.51 -6.43 -29.61
N CYS A 436 -9.02 -6.10 -28.43
CA CYS A 436 -8.74 -6.79 -27.16
C CYS A 436 -9.85 -7.79 -26.78
N GLY A 437 -10.43 -8.46 -27.78
CA GLY A 437 -11.40 -9.55 -27.58
C GLY A 437 -10.84 -10.78 -26.86
N LEU A 438 -11.70 -11.76 -26.60
CA LEU A 438 -11.26 -13.07 -26.09
C LEU A 438 -10.44 -13.79 -27.17
N ALA A 439 -9.30 -14.35 -26.78
CA ALA A 439 -8.43 -15.14 -27.65
C ALA A 439 -8.14 -16.49 -27.01
N MET A 440 -8.05 -17.54 -27.84
CA MET A 440 -7.68 -18.89 -27.39
C MET A 440 -6.31 -18.87 -26.68
N HIS A 441 -6.14 -19.78 -25.72
CA HIS A 441 -4.98 -19.90 -24.83
C HIS A 441 -4.65 -18.70 -23.89
N ILE A 442 -5.31 -17.54 -24.02
CA ILE A 442 -5.20 -16.44 -23.06
C ILE A 442 -6.31 -16.58 -21.99
N PRO A 443 -5.99 -16.76 -20.70
CA PRO A 443 -7.01 -16.93 -19.69
C PRO A 443 -7.68 -15.59 -19.35
N LEU A 444 -9.02 -15.60 -19.37
CA LEU A 444 -9.84 -14.53 -18.81
C LEU A 444 -9.61 -14.38 -17.29
N ARG A 445 -9.89 -13.21 -16.73
CA ARG A 445 -9.96 -13.07 -15.27
C ARG A 445 -11.15 -13.87 -14.72
N PRO A 446 -10.95 -14.70 -13.68
CA PRO A 446 -12.05 -15.42 -13.05
C PRO A 446 -13.02 -14.43 -12.38
N MET A 447 -14.32 -14.69 -12.50
CA MET A 447 -15.33 -14.01 -11.69
C MET A 447 -15.09 -14.31 -10.20
N VAL A 448 -14.99 -13.27 -9.38
CA VAL A 448 -14.79 -13.35 -7.93
C VAL A 448 -16.15 -13.18 -7.26
N ALA A 449 -16.45 -14.03 -6.27
CA ALA A 449 -17.67 -13.92 -5.48
C ALA A 449 -17.45 -13.00 -4.27
N THR A 450 -18.45 -12.16 -3.95
CA THR A 450 -18.51 -11.42 -2.69
C THR A 450 -18.88 -12.38 -1.55
N SER A 451 -18.23 -12.24 -0.39
CA SER A 451 -18.63 -12.97 0.81
C SER A 451 -19.77 -12.24 1.51
N LEU A 452 -20.95 -12.87 1.55
CA LEU A 452 -22.09 -12.42 2.34
C LEU A 452 -22.20 -13.27 3.61
N VAL A 453 -22.47 -12.63 4.75
CA VAL A 453 -22.47 -13.27 6.08
C VAL A 453 -23.85 -13.82 6.46
N SER A 454 -24.93 -13.31 5.86
CA SER A 454 -26.31 -13.71 6.14
C SER A 454 -27.09 -14.02 4.87
N SER A 455 -27.90 -15.08 4.90
CA SER A 455 -28.84 -15.47 3.85
C SER A 455 -29.84 -14.37 3.50
N ASN A 456 -30.31 -13.61 4.50
CA ASN A 456 -31.24 -12.49 4.28
C ASN A 456 -30.56 -11.31 3.53
N THR A 457 -29.23 -11.17 3.63
CA THR A 457 -28.47 -10.22 2.81
C THR A 457 -28.36 -10.73 1.37
N THR A 458 -28.12 -12.03 1.17
CA THR A 458 -28.09 -12.66 -0.16
C THR A 458 -29.42 -12.49 -0.91
N VAL A 459 -30.55 -12.68 -0.24
CA VAL A 459 -31.90 -12.51 -0.83
C VAL A 459 -32.23 -11.05 -1.11
N SER A 460 -31.74 -10.10 -0.29
CA SER A 460 -32.01 -8.67 -0.51
C SER A 460 -31.14 -8.02 -1.58
N GLU A 461 -29.90 -8.48 -1.77
CA GLU A 461 -29.05 -8.12 -2.92
C GLU A 461 -29.54 -8.77 -4.22
N HIS A 462 -29.85 -10.08 -4.19
CA HIS A 462 -30.36 -10.81 -5.36
C HIS A 462 -31.89 -10.78 -5.44
N ARG A 463 -32.44 -9.67 -5.93
CA ARG A 463 -33.87 -9.53 -6.31
C ARG A 463 -34.33 -10.41 -7.49
N PHE A 464 -33.53 -11.38 -7.89
CA PHE A 464 -33.75 -12.29 -9.01
C PHE A 464 -33.49 -13.74 -8.57
N THR A 465 -33.96 -14.70 -9.36
CA THR A 465 -33.70 -16.14 -9.16
C THR A 465 -32.19 -16.44 -9.15
N ALA A 466 -31.63 -16.63 -7.95
CA ALA A 466 -30.27 -17.10 -7.75
C ALA A 466 -30.21 -18.63 -7.85
N MET A 467 -29.23 -19.17 -8.58
CA MET A 467 -28.98 -20.61 -8.66
C MET A 467 -27.90 -21.01 -7.64
N PRO A 468 -28.26 -21.71 -6.54
CA PRO A 468 -27.28 -22.14 -5.54
C PRO A 468 -26.35 -23.21 -6.14
N MET A 469 -25.04 -23.00 -6.00
CA MET A 469 -23.99 -23.90 -6.46
C MET A 469 -23.06 -24.23 -5.30
N ALA A 470 -22.69 -25.50 -5.14
CA ALA A 470 -21.76 -25.92 -4.11
C ALA A 470 -20.37 -25.30 -4.34
N LYS A 471 -19.84 -24.62 -3.31
CA LYS A 471 -18.49 -24.05 -3.35
C LYS A 471 -17.46 -25.11 -2.96
N PHE A 472 -16.91 -25.78 -3.96
CA PHE A 472 -15.85 -26.78 -3.76
C PHE A 472 -14.57 -26.15 -3.19
N GLN A 473 -13.94 -26.84 -2.25
CA GLN A 473 -12.71 -26.40 -1.58
C GLN A 473 -11.47 -26.97 -2.29
N SER A 474 -11.32 -26.61 -3.57
CA SER A 474 -10.23 -27.01 -4.46
C SER A 474 -9.57 -25.79 -5.11
N PHE A 475 -8.45 -26.02 -5.82
CA PHE A 475 -7.97 -25.04 -6.79
C PHE A 475 -9.01 -24.84 -7.91
N ARG A 476 -9.01 -23.65 -8.51
CA ARG A 476 -9.90 -23.29 -9.62
C ARG A 476 -9.11 -23.34 -10.92
N ASP A 477 -9.34 -24.40 -11.69
CA ASP A 477 -8.68 -24.58 -12.97
C ASP A 477 -9.45 -23.88 -14.09
N ILE A 478 -8.73 -23.07 -14.87
CA ILE A 478 -9.20 -22.54 -16.16
C ILE A 478 -8.45 -23.31 -17.23
N TRP A 479 -9.13 -24.26 -17.85
CA TRP A 479 -8.56 -25.08 -18.91
C TRP A 479 -8.17 -24.23 -20.11
N LYS A 480 -6.89 -24.25 -20.47
CA LYS A 480 -6.41 -23.80 -21.78
C LYS A 480 -6.79 -24.86 -22.81
N SER A 481 -7.98 -24.71 -23.40
CA SER A 481 -8.33 -25.38 -24.64
C SER A 481 -7.53 -24.82 -25.82
#